data_AF-A0A9E3E4G2-F1
#
_entry.id   AF-A0A9E3E4G2-F1
#
_cell.length_a   1.000
_cell.length_b   1.000
_cell.length_c   1.000
_cell.angle_alpha   90.00
_cell.angle_beta   90.00
_cell.angle_gamma   90.00
#
_symmetry.space_group_name_H-M   'P 1'
#
loop_
_entity.id
_entity.type
_entity.pdbx_description
1 polymer ?
#
loop_
_entity_poly.entity_id
_entity_poly.type
_entity_poly.pdbx_seq_one_letter_code
_entity_poly.pdbx_strand_id
1 'polypeptide(L)'
;MWFDARNRECRGSLVQLEPGTKYEMKVGGTLFSASTWSEKFPIARTVKVASNQPLNISDGGTASGYVLYEGATIEGGDSNITIAAPYVIVRGFTLKGAKQDAIKLMPGAHDVVIEDNDISGWGRFRYTNSKGWQIGMDMDAGVRAVCSKDWRMERTIVQRNRIHHPRYGANSWSWGHPAGPQALTYSHCGGNHVIRYNEIYSEDGHYFNDGIGGEDNFSDIGFPNADSDIYGNKISHAWDDGIESEGGNRNVRIWGNYLDLTATGVASTVTHNGPLYVFRNVYARSRKMSERAPEADDRGPFAKAGRTDEWGGGRRYFFHNTSLGGPQGAGQGISGNSGQPLTNSVSRNNLWLIWKSGWEAINEAGGSGNDFDYDLYNGKLSTYRGAEQHGIESEKANAGVDRGVRIPNFNDNYVGAAPDIGAQENGAVALRFGLDAGESRDAATLRTARKQ
;
A
#
# COMPACT_ATOMS: atom_id res chain seq x y z
N MET A 1 4.52 2.41 21.77
CA MET A 1 5.50 3.27 21.06
C MET A 1 6.80 2.52 20.93
N TRP A 2 7.60 2.82 19.90
CA TRP A 2 8.95 2.29 19.72
C TRP A 2 9.96 3.41 19.96
N PHE A 3 11.05 3.11 20.66
CA PHE A 3 12.19 3.99 20.80
C PHE A 3 13.28 3.58 19.81
N ASP A 4 13.63 4.49 18.91
CA ASP A 4 14.71 4.30 17.95
C ASP A 4 16.00 4.90 18.50
N ALA A 5 16.91 4.05 18.97
CA ALA A 5 18.18 4.48 19.54
C ALA A 5 19.09 5.19 18.53
N ARG A 6 18.89 4.97 17.22
CA ARG A 6 19.73 5.54 16.15
C ARG A 6 19.58 7.06 16.08
N ASN A 7 18.38 7.58 16.34
CA ASN A 7 18.09 9.00 16.32
C ASN A 7 17.50 9.55 17.64
N ARG A 8 17.37 8.69 18.67
CA ARG A 8 16.90 9.02 20.02
C ARG A 8 15.46 9.53 20.07
N GLU A 9 14.59 8.96 19.24
CA GLU A 9 13.19 9.36 19.15
C GLU A 9 12.22 8.24 19.58
N CYS A 10 11.12 8.63 20.21
CA CYS A 10 9.95 7.76 20.38
C CYS A 10 8.96 8.02 19.24
N ARG A 11 8.61 6.98 18.48
CA ARG A 11 7.60 7.06 17.42
C ARG A 11 6.53 5.99 17.62
N GLY A 12 5.31 6.29 17.21
CA GLY A 12 4.20 5.36 17.29
C GLY A 12 2.92 5.91 16.67
N SER A 13 1.96 5.03 16.41
CA SER A 13 0.68 5.42 15.83
C SER A 13 -0.50 4.99 16.70
N LEU A 14 -1.53 5.82 16.72
CA LEU A 14 -2.88 5.42 17.14
C LEU A 14 -3.67 5.05 15.89
N VAL A 15 -4.33 3.90 15.90
CA VAL A 15 -5.09 3.37 14.76
C VAL A 15 -6.56 3.22 15.14
N GLN A 16 -7.42 2.97 14.14
CA GLN A 16 -8.87 2.80 14.34
C GLN A 16 -9.53 4.03 15.00
N LEU A 17 -9.06 5.23 14.65
CA LEU A 17 -9.69 6.48 15.06
C LEU A 17 -10.84 6.85 14.11
N GLU A 18 -11.82 7.59 14.63
CA GLU A 18 -12.91 8.19 13.87
C GLU A 18 -12.42 9.45 13.16
N PRO A 19 -12.75 9.67 11.87
CA PRO A 19 -12.36 10.88 11.17
C PRO A 19 -13.04 12.12 11.73
N GLY A 20 -12.44 13.30 11.52
CA GLY A 20 -12.93 14.59 11.99
C GLY A 20 -13.14 14.68 13.52
N THR A 21 -12.55 13.75 14.29
CA THR A 21 -12.79 13.62 15.72
C THR A 21 -11.59 14.13 16.52
N LYS A 22 -11.88 14.87 17.59
CA LYS A 22 -10.88 15.33 18.56
C LYS A 22 -10.64 14.26 19.61
N TYR A 23 -9.38 13.99 19.87
CA TYR A 23 -8.92 13.05 20.89
C TYR A 23 -8.03 13.76 21.91
N GLU A 24 -8.11 13.33 23.16
CA GLU A 24 -7.13 13.63 24.19
C GLU A 24 -6.18 12.44 24.34
N MET A 25 -4.89 12.72 24.44
CA MET A 25 -3.85 11.71 24.49
C MET A 25 -2.90 12.02 25.64
N LYS A 26 -2.35 10.97 26.24
CA LYS A 26 -1.35 11.07 27.30
C LYS A 26 -0.08 10.35 26.91
N VAL A 27 1.05 11.05 26.89
CA VAL A 27 2.38 10.47 26.65
C VAL A 27 3.32 10.89 27.76
N GLY A 28 3.92 9.93 28.48
CA GLY A 28 4.89 10.21 29.54
C GLY A 28 4.36 11.07 30.70
N GLY A 29 3.04 11.08 30.93
CA GLY A 29 2.40 11.94 31.93
C GLY A 29 1.78 13.22 31.36
N THR A 30 2.22 13.68 30.19
CA THR A 30 1.76 14.90 29.53
C THR A 30 0.49 14.67 28.73
N LEU A 31 -0.52 15.50 28.95
CA LEU A 31 -1.77 15.52 28.19
C LEU A 31 -1.67 16.49 27.01
N PHE A 32 -2.22 16.09 25.87
CA PHE A 32 -2.40 16.95 24.70
C PHE A 32 -3.62 16.51 23.91
N SER A 33 -4.16 17.39 23.07
CA SER A 33 -5.25 17.05 22.16
C SER A 33 -4.82 17.16 20.71
N ALA A 34 -5.34 16.28 19.86
CA ALA A 34 -5.25 16.42 18.41
C ALA A 34 -6.57 15.98 17.77
N SER A 35 -6.74 16.28 16.48
CA SER A 35 -7.90 15.80 15.71
C SER A 35 -7.43 15.03 14.49
N THR A 36 -8.11 13.94 14.19
CA THR A 36 -8.00 13.28 12.88
C THR A 36 -8.56 14.18 11.79
N TRP A 37 -8.12 14.00 10.54
CA TRP A 37 -8.67 14.75 9.42
C TRP A 37 -10.14 14.44 9.19
N SER A 38 -10.88 15.47 8.77
CA SER A 38 -12.24 15.31 8.26
C SER A 38 -12.18 14.64 6.88
N GLU A 39 -13.09 13.71 6.63
CA GLU A 39 -13.33 13.16 5.27
C GLU A 39 -14.34 13.99 4.48
N LYS A 40 -14.85 15.06 5.08
CA LYS A 40 -15.66 16.08 4.42
C LYS A 40 -14.75 17.26 4.09
N PHE A 41 -14.49 17.45 2.81
CA PHE A 41 -13.71 18.57 2.30
C PHE A 41 -14.65 19.74 2.00
N PRO A 42 -14.46 20.92 2.61
CA PRO A 42 -15.30 22.08 2.32
C PRO A 42 -15.05 22.54 0.88
N ILE A 43 -16.11 22.91 0.16
CA ILE A 43 -16.02 23.37 -1.24
C ILE A 43 -16.40 24.85 -1.27
N ALA A 44 -15.48 25.70 -1.71
CA ALA A 44 -15.76 27.13 -1.93
C ALA A 44 -16.32 27.40 -3.33
N ARG A 45 -15.88 26.62 -4.31
CA ARG A 45 -16.25 26.80 -5.71
C ARG A 45 -16.22 25.47 -6.46
N THR A 46 -17.17 25.29 -7.36
CA THR A 46 -17.20 24.17 -8.31
C THR A 46 -16.98 24.68 -9.72
N VAL A 47 -16.06 24.05 -10.45
CA VAL A 47 -15.78 24.23 -11.88
C VAL A 47 -16.29 22.98 -12.59
N LYS A 48 -17.40 23.11 -13.33
CA LYS A 48 -17.91 22.03 -14.18
C LYS A 48 -17.12 22.01 -15.48
N VAL A 49 -16.42 20.91 -15.74
CA VAL A 49 -15.60 20.77 -16.93
C VAL A 49 -16.41 20.04 -18.00
N ALA A 50 -16.78 20.74 -19.08
CA ALA A 50 -17.56 20.16 -20.18
C ALA A 50 -16.71 19.81 -21.42
N SER A 51 -15.41 20.07 -21.36
CA SER A 51 -14.47 19.84 -22.47
C SER A 51 -13.94 18.41 -22.44
N ASN A 52 -13.69 17.84 -23.63
CA ASN A 52 -12.95 16.58 -23.77
C ASN A 52 -11.44 16.76 -23.92
N GLN A 53 -10.96 18.01 -23.85
CA GLN A 53 -9.55 18.36 -23.98
C GLN A 53 -8.82 18.26 -22.63
N PRO A 54 -7.49 18.07 -22.65
CA PRO A 54 -6.65 18.10 -21.46
C PRO A 54 -6.89 19.34 -20.59
N LEU A 55 -6.88 19.15 -19.27
CA LEU A 55 -7.18 20.17 -18.29
C LEU A 55 -5.93 20.57 -17.50
N ASN A 56 -5.62 21.86 -17.50
CA ASN A 56 -4.56 22.42 -16.66
C ASN A 56 -5.18 23.16 -15.48
N ILE A 57 -4.99 22.65 -14.27
CA ILE A 57 -5.49 23.24 -13.03
C ILE A 57 -4.36 24.05 -12.40
N SER A 58 -4.45 25.37 -12.51
CA SER A 58 -3.55 26.33 -11.86
C SER A 58 -4.25 27.21 -10.83
N ASP A 59 -5.54 26.95 -10.58
CA ASP A 59 -6.37 27.71 -9.66
C ASP A 59 -6.89 26.78 -8.56
N GLY A 60 -6.70 27.20 -7.31
CA GLY A 60 -6.83 26.38 -6.11
C GLY A 60 -7.60 27.08 -5.01
N GLY A 61 -7.88 26.35 -3.94
CA GLY A 61 -8.66 26.84 -2.81
C GLY A 61 -7.81 27.21 -1.61
N THR A 62 -8.44 27.09 -0.44
CA THR A 62 -7.78 27.15 0.87
C THR A 62 -8.31 26.02 1.76
N ALA A 63 -7.73 25.85 2.95
CA ALA A 63 -8.21 24.86 3.91
C ALA A 63 -9.69 25.03 4.30
N SER A 64 -10.24 26.24 4.22
CA SER A 64 -11.66 26.51 4.50
C SER A 64 -12.58 26.27 3.31
N GLY A 65 -12.03 26.01 2.12
CA GLY A 65 -12.81 25.78 0.91
C GLY A 65 -11.94 25.45 -0.30
N TYR A 66 -12.01 24.20 -0.73
CA TYR A 66 -11.36 23.67 -1.92
C TYR A 66 -12.07 24.16 -3.18
N VAL A 67 -11.33 24.14 -4.30
CA VAL A 67 -11.92 24.24 -5.64
C VAL A 67 -12.18 22.83 -6.14
N LEU A 68 -13.44 22.50 -6.37
CA LEU A 68 -13.86 21.24 -6.97
C LEU A 68 -13.88 21.38 -8.50
N TYR A 69 -13.06 20.62 -9.19
CA TYR A 69 -13.19 20.34 -10.61
C TYR A 69 -14.02 19.07 -10.77
N GLU A 70 -15.20 19.21 -11.37
CA GLU A 70 -16.18 18.14 -11.51
C GLU A 70 -16.29 17.71 -12.98
N GLY A 71 -16.17 16.41 -13.18
CA GLY A 71 -15.68 15.84 -14.42
C GLY A 71 -16.68 15.52 -15.52
N ALA A 72 -16.08 15.44 -16.70
CA ALA A 72 -16.58 14.85 -17.93
C ALA A 72 -15.54 13.83 -18.44
N THR A 73 -15.68 13.35 -19.66
CA THR A 73 -14.65 12.55 -20.32
C THR A 73 -13.55 13.44 -20.88
N ILE A 74 -12.28 13.23 -20.50
CA ILE A 74 -11.10 13.85 -21.12
C ILE A 74 -10.30 12.79 -21.88
N GLU A 75 -9.88 13.12 -23.10
CA GLU A 75 -9.09 12.23 -23.95
C GLU A 75 -7.82 12.90 -24.46
N GLY A 76 -6.70 12.17 -24.43
CA GLY A 76 -5.43 12.64 -24.99
C GLY A 76 -4.63 13.58 -24.07
N GLY A 77 -3.70 14.32 -24.68
CA GLY A 77 -2.72 15.17 -23.98
C GLY A 77 -1.46 14.43 -23.55
N ASP A 78 -0.39 15.17 -23.20
CA ASP A 78 0.75 14.57 -22.50
C ASP A 78 0.29 14.00 -21.14
N SER A 79 -0.56 14.77 -20.45
CA SER A 79 -1.42 14.31 -19.36
C SER A 79 -2.87 14.69 -19.62
N ASN A 80 -3.82 13.90 -19.10
CA ASN A 80 -5.24 14.29 -19.17
C ASN A 80 -5.50 15.48 -18.24
N ILE A 81 -4.96 15.45 -17.02
CA ILE A 81 -5.06 16.54 -16.04
C ILE A 81 -3.68 16.86 -15.49
N THR A 82 -3.33 18.15 -15.44
CA THR A 82 -2.21 18.64 -14.61
C THR A 82 -2.74 19.48 -13.46
N ILE A 83 -2.14 19.35 -12.27
CA ILE A 83 -2.53 20.09 -11.07
C ILE A 83 -1.30 20.80 -10.51
N ALA A 84 -1.31 22.13 -10.56
CA ALA A 84 -0.24 23.01 -10.09
C ALA A 84 -0.75 24.00 -9.02
N ALA A 85 -1.80 23.62 -8.28
CA ALA A 85 -2.45 24.48 -7.29
C ALA A 85 -2.86 23.68 -6.04
N PRO A 86 -2.93 24.33 -4.87
CA PRO A 86 -3.30 23.66 -3.64
C PRO A 86 -4.81 23.62 -3.42
N TYR A 87 -5.29 22.75 -2.52
CA TYR A 87 -6.71 22.65 -2.13
C TYR A 87 -7.63 22.44 -3.34
N VAL A 88 -7.28 21.44 -4.14
CA VAL A 88 -8.01 21.04 -5.35
C VAL A 88 -8.69 19.70 -5.11
N ILE A 89 -9.93 19.56 -5.59
CA ILE A 89 -10.60 18.26 -5.70
C ILE A 89 -10.82 17.98 -7.19
N VAL A 90 -10.41 16.81 -7.68
CA VAL A 90 -10.71 16.30 -9.02
C VAL A 90 -11.64 15.10 -8.85
N ARG A 91 -12.89 15.25 -9.31
CA ARG A 91 -13.95 14.27 -9.09
C ARG A 91 -14.75 13.91 -10.33
N GLY A 92 -15.02 12.62 -10.52
CA GLY A 92 -16.04 12.16 -11.47
C GLY A 92 -15.61 12.20 -12.94
N PHE A 93 -14.30 12.23 -13.21
CA PHE A 93 -13.81 12.21 -14.59
C PHE A 93 -13.69 10.80 -15.14
N THR A 94 -13.87 10.66 -16.45
CA THR A 94 -13.36 9.54 -17.23
C THR A 94 -12.14 10.01 -18.01
N LEU A 95 -10.95 9.54 -17.65
CA LEU A 95 -9.67 9.96 -18.22
C LEU A 95 -9.11 8.85 -19.10
N LYS A 96 -8.90 9.17 -20.38
CA LYS A 96 -8.43 8.19 -21.37
C LYS A 96 -7.28 8.72 -22.21
N GLY A 97 -6.40 7.82 -22.59
CA GLY A 97 -5.50 8.09 -23.72
C GLY A 97 -4.46 9.18 -23.46
N ALA A 98 -4.13 9.52 -22.21
CA ALA A 98 -2.95 10.32 -21.93
C ALA A 98 -1.71 9.68 -22.57
N LYS A 99 -0.84 10.50 -23.14
CA LYS A 99 0.39 10.00 -23.75
C LYS A 99 1.36 9.49 -22.69
N GLN A 100 1.46 10.16 -21.54
CA GLN A 100 2.38 9.79 -20.45
C GLN A 100 1.62 9.46 -19.17
N ASP A 101 1.21 10.46 -18.39
CA ASP A 101 0.57 10.28 -17.08
C ASP A 101 -0.88 10.76 -17.13
N ALA A 102 -1.85 10.05 -16.56
CA ALA A 102 -3.24 10.52 -16.65
C ALA A 102 -3.47 11.79 -15.81
N ILE A 103 -3.13 11.76 -14.51
CA ILE A 103 -3.15 12.92 -13.62
C ILE A 103 -1.74 13.20 -13.12
N LYS A 104 -1.21 14.38 -13.44
CA LYS A 104 0.14 14.80 -13.03
C LYS A 104 0.09 15.94 -12.01
N LEU A 105 0.65 15.68 -10.84
CA LEU A 105 0.83 16.67 -9.78
C LEU A 105 2.14 17.43 -10.03
N MET A 106 2.05 18.75 -10.02
CA MET A 106 3.09 19.69 -10.42
C MET A 106 3.43 20.66 -9.28
N PRO A 107 4.58 21.36 -9.31
CA PRO A 107 4.92 22.38 -8.33
C PRO A 107 3.76 23.31 -8.01
N GLY A 108 3.43 23.41 -6.71
CA GLY A 108 2.25 24.13 -6.20
C GLY A 108 1.12 23.21 -5.72
N ALA A 109 1.08 21.95 -6.14
CA ALA A 109 0.12 20.99 -5.60
C ALA A 109 0.49 20.58 -4.16
N HIS A 110 -0.49 20.72 -3.27
CA HIS A 110 -0.57 20.13 -1.94
C HIS A 110 -2.03 20.20 -1.47
N ASP A 111 -2.45 19.34 -0.54
CA ASP A 111 -3.85 19.27 -0.13
C ASP A 111 -4.77 18.98 -1.35
N VAL A 112 -4.47 17.93 -2.10
CA VAL A 112 -5.20 17.54 -3.32
C VAL A 112 -6.00 16.27 -3.08
N VAL A 113 -7.27 16.25 -3.50
CA VAL A 113 -8.14 15.07 -3.46
C VAL A 113 -8.44 14.63 -4.89
N ILE A 114 -8.09 13.40 -5.23
CA ILE A 114 -8.40 12.74 -6.50
C ILE A 114 -9.37 11.62 -6.19
N GLU A 115 -10.63 11.77 -6.59
CA GLU A 115 -11.66 10.81 -6.19
C GLU A 115 -12.74 10.50 -7.22
N ASP A 116 -13.30 9.31 -7.14
CA ASP A 116 -14.45 8.88 -7.95
C ASP A 116 -14.18 9.02 -9.48
N ASN A 117 -12.93 8.85 -9.91
CA ASN A 117 -12.53 8.90 -11.32
C ASN A 117 -12.35 7.49 -11.92
N ASP A 118 -12.54 7.38 -13.22
CA ASP A 118 -12.20 6.23 -14.06
C ASP A 118 -11.01 6.61 -14.93
N ILE A 119 -9.87 5.94 -14.77
CA ILE A 119 -8.58 6.31 -15.35
C ILE A 119 -8.03 5.11 -16.13
N SER A 120 -7.85 5.26 -17.44
CA SER A 120 -7.31 4.19 -18.30
C SER A 120 -6.56 4.67 -19.54
N GLY A 121 -5.81 3.77 -20.18
CA GLY A 121 -5.17 4.03 -21.48
C GLY A 121 -4.04 5.07 -21.47
N TRP A 122 -3.39 5.33 -20.33
CA TRP A 122 -2.23 6.21 -20.25
C TRP A 122 -0.92 5.49 -20.61
N GLY A 123 0.14 6.23 -20.87
CA GLY A 123 1.51 5.69 -20.96
C GLY A 123 2.06 5.59 -22.38
N ARG A 124 3.38 5.79 -22.46
CA ARG A 124 4.17 5.79 -23.70
C ARG A 124 4.62 4.39 -24.05
N PHE A 125 4.71 4.10 -25.34
CA PHE A 125 5.27 2.84 -25.83
C PHE A 125 6.77 2.81 -25.61
N ARG A 126 7.31 1.67 -25.18
CA ARG A 126 8.76 1.43 -25.09
C ARG A 126 9.23 0.44 -26.15
N TYR A 127 8.68 -0.77 -26.14
CA TYR A 127 9.05 -1.83 -27.08
C TYR A 127 8.01 -2.96 -27.07
N THR A 128 8.12 -3.88 -28.03
CA THR A 128 7.38 -5.14 -28.02
C THR A 128 8.32 -6.27 -27.62
N ASN A 129 7.97 -7.06 -26.60
CA ASN A 129 8.81 -8.17 -26.15
C ASN A 129 8.74 -9.38 -27.10
N SER A 130 9.51 -10.43 -26.82
CA SER A 130 9.57 -11.64 -27.66
C SER A 130 8.26 -12.44 -27.73
N LYS A 131 7.26 -12.12 -26.90
CA LYS A 131 5.91 -12.71 -26.92
C LYS A 131 4.86 -11.84 -27.61
N GLY A 132 5.28 -10.71 -28.18
CA GLY A 132 4.36 -9.78 -28.82
C GLY A 132 3.64 -8.83 -27.85
N TRP A 133 3.97 -8.86 -26.55
CA TRP A 133 3.39 -7.92 -25.59
C TRP A 133 3.98 -6.53 -25.81
N GLN A 134 3.10 -5.53 -25.84
CA GLN A 134 3.52 -4.14 -25.91
C GLN A 134 3.85 -3.63 -24.51
N ILE A 135 5.11 -3.28 -24.29
CA ILE A 135 5.64 -2.84 -23.01
C ILE A 135 5.70 -1.31 -22.98
N GLY A 136 5.20 -0.73 -21.90
CA GLY A 136 5.18 0.71 -21.66
C GLY A 136 6.50 1.24 -21.12
N MET A 137 6.64 2.57 -21.14
CA MET A 137 7.70 3.25 -20.41
C MET A 137 7.51 3.04 -18.90
N ASP A 138 8.63 2.90 -18.22
CA ASP A 138 8.64 2.64 -16.79
C ASP A 138 8.15 3.86 -16.00
N MET A 139 7.31 3.61 -14.98
CA MET A 139 6.73 4.63 -14.09
C MET A 139 5.86 5.70 -14.76
N ASP A 140 5.41 5.51 -16.00
CA ASP A 140 4.27 6.27 -16.54
C ASP A 140 3.01 5.87 -15.76
N ALA A 141 2.30 6.83 -15.17
CA ALA A 141 1.33 6.53 -14.12
C ALA A 141 -0.08 7.08 -14.32
N GLY A 142 -1.08 6.39 -13.75
CA GLY A 142 -2.44 6.92 -13.63
C GLY A 142 -2.46 8.20 -12.78
N VAL A 143 -1.73 8.18 -11.65
CA VAL A 143 -1.46 9.36 -10.83
C VAL A 143 0.05 9.51 -10.59
N ARG A 144 0.63 10.63 -11.03
CA ARG A 144 2.08 10.86 -11.02
C ARG A 144 2.46 12.11 -10.23
N ALA A 145 3.52 12.02 -9.43
CA ALA A 145 4.22 13.19 -8.89
C ALA A 145 5.74 12.97 -8.92
N VAL A 146 6.48 13.91 -9.52
CA VAL A 146 7.95 13.93 -9.47
C VAL A 146 8.37 15.15 -8.67
N CYS A 147 8.78 14.92 -7.43
CA CYS A 147 9.13 15.96 -6.49
C CYS A 147 10.64 16.22 -6.48
N SER A 148 11.04 17.40 -6.01
CA SER A 148 12.45 17.79 -5.90
C SER A 148 12.74 18.33 -4.51
N LYS A 149 14.00 18.65 -4.22
CA LYS A 149 14.38 19.31 -2.95
C LYS A 149 13.64 20.64 -2.74
N ASP A 150 13.25 21.32 -3.82
CA ASP A 150 12.62 22.64 -3.77
C ASP A 150 11.08 22.55 -3.70
N TRP A 151 10.51 21.36 -3.95
CA TRP A 151 9.09 21.08 -3.84
C TRP A 151 8.85 19.62 -3.45
N ARG A 152 8.49 19.41 -2.19
CA ARG A 152 8.05 18.13 -1.63
C ARG A 152 6.54 18.18 -1.45
N MET A 153 5.80 17.56 -2.35
CA MET A 153 4.35 17.47 -2.28
C MET A 153 3.92 16.69 -1.03
N GLU A 154 2.93 17.21 -0.30
CA GLU A 154 2.34 16.57 0.88
C GLU A 154 0.82 16.55 0.77
N ARG A 155 0.17 15.71 1.58
CA ARG A 155 -1.30 15.74 1.80
C ARG A 155 -2.08 15.55 0.51
N THR A 156 -1.85 14.43 -0.15
CA THR A 156 -2.67 13.99 -1.29
C THR A 156 -3.56 12.85 -0.86
N ILE A 157 -4.81 12.88 -1.32
CA ILE A 157 -5.79 11.84 -1.05
C ILE A 157 -6.21 11.26 -2.40
N VAL A 158 -5.83 10.02 -2.66
CA VAL A 158 -6.26 9.29 -3.86
C VAL A 158 -7.25 8.23 -3.41
N GLN A 159 -8.53 8.43 -3.70
CA GLN A 159 -9.57 7.57 -3.16
C GLN A 159 -10.71 7.23 -4.10
N ARG A 160 -11.26 6.02 -3.99
CA ARG A 160 -12.44 5.59 -4.77
C ARG A 160 -12.29 5.76 -6.29
N ASN A 161 -11.07 5.65 -6.81
CA ASN A 161 -10.83 5.67 -8.25
C ASN A 161 -10.79 4.25 -8.79
N ARG A 162 -11.17 4.08 -10.06
CA ARG A 162 -10.74 2.94 -10.88
C ARG A 162 -9.52 3.39 -11.67
N ILE A 163 -8.38 2.74 -11.46
CA ILE A 163 -7.13 3.04 -12.17
C ILE A 163 -6.68 1.76 -12.85
N HIS A 164 -6.93 1.66 -14.16
CA HIS A 164 -6.89 0.36 -14.82
C HIS A 164 -6.45 0.41 -16.27
N HIS A 165 -5.94 -0.72 -16.76
CA HIS A 165 -5.62 -0.91 -18.18
C HIS A 165 -4.81 0.27 -18.76
N PRO A 166 -3.57 0.48 -18.30
CA PRO A 166 -2.66 1.41 -18.99
C PRO A 166 -2.58 1.03 -20.47
N ARG A 167 -2.16 1.95 -21.35
CA ARG A 167 -2.10 1.70 -22.79
C ARG A 167 -1.24 0.49 -23.16
N TYR A 168 -0.20 0.25 -22.38
CA TYR A 168 0.77 -0.85 -22.54
C TYR A 168 1.03 -1.52 -21.19
N GLY A 169 1.54 -2.75 -21.18
CA GLY A 169 1.84 -3.49 -19.95
C GLY A 169 3.29 -3.36 -19.51
N ALA A 170 3.68 -4.10 -18.47
CA ALA A 170 5.06 -4.30 -18.05
C ALA A 170 5.59 -5.69 -18.46
N ASN A 171 6.92 -5.84 -18.50
CA ASN A 171 7.51 -7.19 -18.58
C ASN A 171 7.36 -7.90 -17.22
N SER A 172 7.23 -9.23 -17.24
CA SER A 172 7.33 -10.05 -16.03
C SER A 172 8.78 -10.35 -15.65
N TRP A 173 8.97 -10.94 -14.46
CA TRP A 173 10.26 -11.46 -13.99
C TRP A 173 10.86 -12.55 -14.90
N SER A 174 10.11 -13.11 -15.85
CA SER A 174 10.65 -14.02 -16.88
C SER A 174 11.72 -13.38 -17.77
N TRP A 175 11.76 -12.05 -17.87
CA TRP A 175 12.75 -11.31 -18.67
C TRP A 175 13.65 -10.39 -17.85
N GLY A 176 13.62 -10.51 -16.52
CA GLY A 176 14.31 -9.61 -15.59
C GLY A 176 13.34 -8.72 -14.82
N HIS A 177 13.88 -7.78 -14.04
CA HIS A 177 13.07 -6.87 -13.21
C HIS A 177 11.95 -6.24 -14.05
N PRO A 178 10.69 -6.30 -13.60
CA PRO A 178 9.58 -5.64 -14.27
C PRO A 178 9.86 -4.15 -14.47
N ALA A 179 9.51 -3.66 -15.65
CA ALA A 179 9.54 -2.26 -16.01
C ALA A 179 8.31 -1.95 -16.87
N GLY A 180 7.64 -0.86 -16.58
CA GLY A 180 6.40 -0.46 -17.25
C GLY A 180 5.54 0.47 -16.40
N PRO A 181 4.29 0.69 -16.80
CA PRO A 181 3.42 1.65 -16.13
C PRO A 181 2.97 1.15 -14.77
N GLN A 182 2.66 2.10 -13.89
CA GLN A 182 2.11 1.87 -12.54
C GLN A 182 0.77 2.60 -12.41
N ALA A 183 -0.06 2.23 -11.43
CA ALA A 183 -1.31 2.96 -11.20
C ALA A 183 -1.06 4.31 -10.49
N LEU A 184 -0.12 4.31 -9.54
CA LEU A 184 0.33 5.50 -8.83
C LEU A 184 1.85 5.46 -8.66
N THR A 185 2.52 6.58 -8.93
CA THR A 185 3.97 6.72 -8.71
C THR A 185 4.32 8.09 -8.15
N TYR A 186 4.85 8.14 -6.93
CA TYR A 186 5.43 9.36 -6.36
C TYR A 186 6.95 9.23 -6.18
N SER A 187 7.70 10.12 -6.81
CA SER A 187 9.17 10.14 -6.74
C SER A 187 9.63 11.25 -5.82
N HIS A 188 10.29 10.88 -4.72
CA HIS A 188 10.91 11.80 -3.75
C HIS A 188 9.92 12.82 -3.15
N CYS A 189 8.65 12.48 -3.01
CA CYS A 189 7.65 13.39 -2.47
C CYS A 189 7.69 13.44 -0.93
N GLY A 190 6.95 14.39 -0.36
CA GLY A 190 6.77 14.50 1.07
C GLY A 190 5.87 13.38 1.62
N GLY A 191 5.25 13.63 2.76
CA GLY A 191 4.41 12.66 3.46
C GLY A 191 2.95 13.09 3.61
N ASN A 192 2.29 12.48 4.60
CA ASN A 192 0.88 12.67 4.93
C ASN A 192 -0.05 12.33 3.76
N HIS A 193 0.28 11.33 2.95
CA HIS A 193 -0.56 10.88 1.86
C HIS A 193 -1.61 9.87 2.33
N VAL A 194 -2.78 9.84 1.69
CA VAL A 194 -3.82 8.84 1.95
C VAL A 194 -4.22 8.21 0.62
N ILE A 195 -3.98 6.91 0.45
CA ILE A 195 -4.33 6.16 -0.76
C ILE A 195 -5.29 5.06 -0.35
N ARG A 196 -6.58 5.20 -0.69
CA ARG A 196 -7.60 4.30 -0.14
C ARG A 196 -8.78 3.99 -1.03
N TYR A 197 -9.36 2.79 -0.86
CA TYR A 197 -10.60 2.40 -1.53
C TYR A 197 -10.53 2.46 -3.05
N ASN A 198 -9.33 2.43 -3.64
CA ASN A 198 -9.17 2.40 -5.09
C ASN A 198 -9.28 0.95 -5.59
N GLU A 199 -9.77 0.80 -6.81
CA GLU A 199 -9.66 -0.43 -7.59
C GLU A 199 -8.57 -0.25 -8.64
N ILE A 200 -7.46 -0.97 -8.45
CA ILE A 200 -6.30 -0.98 -9.34
C ILE A 200 -6.25 -2.35 -9.99
N TYR A 201 -6.42 -2.42 -11.31
CA TYR A 201 -6.47 -3.70 -12.01
C TYR A 201 -6.15 -3.58 -13.49
N SER A 202 -5.81 -4.71 -14.09
CA SER A 202 -5.67 -4.85 -15.53
C SER A 202 -6.14 -6.25 -15.92
N GLU A 203 -5.53 -6.85 -16.93
CA GLU A 203 -5.88 -8.18 -17.43
C GLU A 203 -4.66 -9.04 -17.72
N ASP A 204 -4.90 -10.34 -17.98
CA ASP A 204 -3.84 -11.30 -18.20
C ASP A 204 -2.96 -10.96 -19.42
N GLY A 205 -1.65 -10.93 -19.22
CA GLY A 205 -0.68 -10.49 -20.25
C GLY A 205 -0.48 -8.98 -20.35
N HIS A 206 -1.24 -8.18 -19.59
CA HIS A 206 -1.16 -6.71 -19.59
C HIS A 206 -1.10 -6.17 -18.15
N TYR A 207 -0.08 -6.56 -17.39
CA TYR A 207 0.07 -6.18 -15.99
C TYR A 207 0.74 -4.81 -15.84
N PHE A 208 0.57 -4.19 -14.69
CA PHE A 208 1.44 -3.11 -14.21
C PHE A 208 2.85 -3.61 -13.92
N ASN A 209 3.80 -2.67 -13.78
CA ASN A 209 5.03 -2.94 -13.05
C ASN A 209 4.66 -3.17 -11.57
N ASP A 210 4.41 -2.07 -10.85
CA ASP A 210 3.82 -2.04 -9.52
C ASP A 210 2.38 -1.52 -9.56
N GLY A 211 1.56 -1.98 -8.62
CA GLY A 211 0.23 -1.40 -8.41
C GLY A 211 0.35 0.04 -7.90
N ILE A 212 0.91 0.20 -6.70
CA ILE A 212 1.24 1.48 -6.08
C ILE A 212 2.76 1.50 -5.86
N GLY A 213 3.47 2.41 -6.53
CA GLY A 213 4.92 2.51 -6.46
C GLY A 213 5.44 3.92 -6.20
N GLY A 214 6.76 4.05 -6.16
CA GLY A 214 7.43 5.32 -5.99
C GLY A 214 8.94 5.23 -6.04
N GLU A 215 9.57 6.36 -5.73
CA GLU A 215 11.03 6.43 -5.63
C GLU A 215 11.40 7.28 -4.40
N ASP A 216 12.58 7.14 -3.80
CA ASP A 216 13.65 6.18 -4.10
C ASP A 216 13.77 5.14 -2.97
N ASN A 217 13.83 3.86 -3.32
CA ASN A 217 13.67 2.71 -2.42
C ASN A 217 14.81 2.61 -1.40
N PHE A 218 15.98 3.14 -1.72
CA PHE A 218 17.16 3.16 -0.86
C PHE A 218 17.51 4.59 -0.45
N SER A 219 16.59 5.23 0.26
CA SER A 219 16.74 6.61 0.73
C SER A 219 15.99 6.89 2.04
N ASP A 220 16.19 8.06 2.64
CA ASP A 220 15.43 8.58 3.78
C ASP A 220 14.15 9.32 3.38
N ILE A 221 13.90 9.48 2.08
CA ILE A 221 12.78 10.23 1.50
C ILE A 221 11.94 9.41 0.51
N GLY A 222 12.18 8.09 0.43
CA GLY A 222 11.42 7.19 -0.44
C GLY A 222 9.94 7.12 -0.08
N PHE A 223 9.12 6.78 -1.06
CA PHE A 223 7.67 6.70 -0.96
C PHE A 223 7.20 5.64 0.07
N PRO A 224 6.09 5.88 0.82
CA PRO A 224 5.25 7.07 0.87
C PRO A 224 5.73 8.10 1.91
N ASN A 225 7.01 8.02 2.29
CA ASN A 225 7.69 8.89 3.23
C ASN A 225 7.03 8.88 4.63
N ALA A 226 6.71 10.04 5.21
CA ALA A 226 6.24 10.13 6.60
C ALA A 226 4.72 10.20 6.70
N ASP A 227 4.15 9.63 7.76
CA ASP A 227 2.77 9.84 8.22
C ASP A 227 1.68 9.49 7.16
N SER A 228 2.01 8.58 6.24
CA SER A 228 1.14 8.20 5.12
C SER A 228 0.37 6.90 5.37
N ASP A 229 -0.83 6.83 4.78
CA ASP A 229 -1.80 5.74 4.92
C ASP A 229 -2.15 5.12 3.58
N ILE A 230 -2.04 3.80 3.46
CA ILE A 230 -2.43 3.04 2.26
C ILE A 230 -3.39 1.93 2.67
N TYR A 231 -4.69 2.05 2.39
CA TYR A 231 -5.66 1.11 2.95
C TYR A 231 -6.95 0.89 2.19
N GLY A 232 -7.58 -0.27 2.39
CA GLY A 232 -8.87 -0.56 1.78
C GLY A 232 -8.83 -0.65 0.25
N ASN A 233 -7.65 -0.66 -0.38
CA ASN A 233 -7.53 -0.77 -1.83
C ASN A 233 -7.71 -2.22 -2.27
N LYS A 234 -8.19 -2.41 -3.50
CA LYS A 234 -8.15 -3.68 -4.20
C LYS A 234 -7.18 -3.55 -5.37
N ILE A 235 -6.08 -4.29 -5.33
CA ILE A 235 -4.96 -4.14 -6.26
C ILE A 235 -4.70 -5.48 -6.92
N SER A 236 -4.57 -5.48 -8.25
CA SER A 236 -4.26 -6.69 -8.99
C SER A 236 -3.46 -6.47 -10.26
N HIS A 237 -2.91 -7.57 -10.77
CA HIS A 237 -2.15 -7.63 -12.02
C HIS A 237 -0.92 -6.71 -12.02
N ALA A 238 -0.02 -6.92 -11.05
CA ALA A 238 1.28 -6.24 -11.00
C ALA A 238 2.40 -7.28 -11.15
N TRP A 239 3.33 -7.08 -12.08
CA TRP A 239 4.42 -8.04 -12.26
C TRP A 239 5.46 -7.98 -11.16
N ASP A 240 5.48 -6.90 -10.37
CA ASP A 240 6.34 -6.76 -9.21
C ASP A 240 5.51 -6.56 -7.93
N ASP A 241 5.54 -5.39 -7.30
CA ASP A 241 4.96 -5.16 -5.99
C ASP A 241 3.50 -4.68 -6.11
N GLY A 242 2.60 -5.28 -5.33
CA GLY A 242 1.23 -4.76 -5.20
C GLY A 242 1.23 -3.36 -4.57
N ILE A 243 2.02 -3.21 -3.49
CA ILE A 243 2.31 -1.94 -2.84
C ILE A 243 3.81 -1.89 -2.56
N GLU A 244 4.51 -0.94 -3.16
CA GLU A 244 5.89 -0.61 -2.82
C GLU A 244 5.89 0.57 -1.84
N SER A 245 6.40 0.32 -0.64
CA SER A 245 6.55 1.29 0.43
C SER A 245 7.99 1.21 0.91
N GLU A 246 8.92 1.74 0.12
CA GLU A 246 10.37 1.58 0.31
C GLU A 246 11.09 2.93 0.51
N GLY A 247 12.18 2.91 1.26
CA GLY A 247 12.97 4.07 1.67
C GLY A 247 12.44 4.74 2.94
N GLY A 248 11.84 5.93 2.79
CA GLY A 248 11.71 6.94 3.84
C GLY A 248 10.82 6.55 5.02
N ASN A 249 9.75 5.79 4.80
CA ASN A 249 8.83 5.19 5.78
C ASN A 249 8.98 5.70 7.23
N ARG A 250 8.16 6.66 7.67
CA ARG A 250 8.14 7.12 9.06
C ARG A 250 6.71 7.23 9.57
N ASN A 251 6.29 6.37 10.48
CA ASN A 251 4.89 6.31 10.94
C ASN A 251 3.89 6.03 9.79
N VAL A 252 4.29 5.16 8.87
CA VAL A 252 3.45 4.72 7.74
C VAL A 252 2.55 3.56 8.15
N ARG A 253 1.32 3.54 7.66
CA ARG A 253 0.33 2.49 7.94
C ARG A 253 -0.24 1.93 6.64
N ILE A 254 -0.19 0.61 6.48
CA ILE A 254 -0.69 -0.11 5.32
C ILE A 254 -1.66 -1.18 5.81
N TRP A 255 -2.96 -1.03 5.56
CA TRP A 255 -3.93 -1.98 6.13
C TRP A 255 -5.16 -2.26 5.30
N GLY A 256 -5.76 -3.42 5.53
CA GLY A 256 -7.05 -3.74 4.92
C GLY A 256 -7.02 -3.68 3.39
N ASN A 257 -5.87 -3.86 2.74
CA ASN A 257 -5.79 -3.95 1.28
C ASN A 257 -6.00 -5.41 0.84
N TYR A 258 -6.59 -5.60 -0.34
CA TYR A 258 -6.69 -6.88 -1.01
C TYR A 258 -5.78 -6.89 -2.22
N LEU A 259 -4.84 -7.82 -2.24
CA LEU A 259 -3.77 -7.93 -3.23
C LEU A 259 -3.94 -9.26 -3.98
N ASP A 260 -3.87 -9.23 -5.30
CA ASP A 260 -4.20 -10.39 -6.12
C ASP A 260 -3.44 -10.40 -7.44
N LEU A 261 -2.86 -11.54 -7.82
CA LEU A 261 -2.03 -11.66 -9.03
C LEU A 261 -0.90 -10.62 -9.05
N THR A 262 -0.15 -10.53 -7.96
CA THR A 262 1.08 -9.73 -7.88
C THR A 262 2.30 -10.62 -7.62
N ALA A 263 3.53 -10.17 -7.86
CA ALA A 263 4.69 -10.98 -7.46
C ALA A 263 4.87 -10.90 -5.94
N THR A 264 4.90 -9.69 -5.40
CA THR A 264 4.95 -9.39 -3.97
C THR A 264 3.64 -8.76 -3.53
N GLY A 265 3.20 -9.03 -2.29
CA GLY A 265 2.11 -8.29 -1.67
C GLY A 265 2.51 -6.84 -1.36
N VAL A 266 3.24 -6.66 -0.26
CA VAL A 266 3.75 -5.37 0.23
C VAL A 266 5.28 -5.41 0.30
N ALA A 267 5.93 -4.47 -0.36
CA ALA A 267 7.37 -4.30 -0.30
C ALA A 267 7.77 -3.15 0.63
N SER A 268 8.84 -3.40 1.38
CA SER A 268 9.36 -2.51 2.43
C SER A 268 10.88 -2.61 2.59
N THR A 269 11.58 -3.00 1.53
CA THR A 269 13.03 -3.09 1.43
C THR A 269 13.58 -1.81 0.77
N VAL A 270 13.76 -0.72 1.50
CA VAL A 270 13.93 -0.68 2.97
C VAL A 270 12.89 0.15 3.70
N THR A 271 12.82 -0.02 5.02
CA THR A 271 12.23 0.95 5.94
C THR A 271 13.37 1.62 6.69
N HIS A 272 13.76 2.83 6.29
CA HIS A 272 14.90 3.54 6.88
C HIS A 272 14.56 4.12 8.26
N ASN A 273 13.50 4.93 8.34
CA ASN A 273 13.15 5.61 9.58
C ASN A 273 12.33 4.72 10.52
N GLY A 274 11.21 4.15 10.05
CA GLY A 274 10.20 3.46 10.84
C GLY A 274 9.40 4.38 11.79
N PRO A 275 8.47 3.84 12.58
CA PRO A 275 7.89 2.53 12.38
C PRO A 275 7.04 2.48 11.10
N LEU A 276 7.04 1.34 10.43
CA LEU A 276 6.07 0.95 9.40
C LEU A 276 5.11 -0.09 10.00
N TYR A 277 3.81 0.08 9.81
CA TYR A 277 2.77 -0.84 10.25
C TYR A 277 2.05 -1.45 9.05
N VAL A 278 2.13 -2.76 8.89
CA VAL A 278 1.43 -3.53 7.85
C VAL A 278 0.46 -4.47 8.56
N PHE A 279 -0.86 -4.25 8.43
CA PHE A 279 -1.81 -5.04 9.19
C PHE A 279 -3.14 -5.32 8.50
N ARG A 280 -3.77 -6.47 8.76
CA ARG A 280 -5.09 -6.83 8.19
C ARG A 280 -5.17 -6.77 6.67
N ASN A 281 -4.05 -6.84 5.95
CA ASN A 281 -4.08 -6.99 4.50
C ASN A 281 -4.29 -8.45 4.12
N VAL A 282 -4.92 -8.67 2.97
CA VAL A 282 -5.17 -10.00 2.40
C VAL A 282 -4.42 -10.11 1.08
N TYR A 283 -3.57 -11.11 0.95
CA TYR A 283 -2.91 -11.46 -0.30
C TYR A 283 -3.47 -12.78 -0.82
N ALA A 284 -4.22 -12.70 -1.91
CA ALA A 284 -5.03 -13.80 -2.41
C ALA A 284 -4.25 -14.74 -3.32
N ARG A 285 -3.57 -14.21 -4.32
CA ARG A 285 -2.82 -15.01 -5.30
C ARG A 285 -1.53 -14.31 -5.68
N SER A 286 -0.44 -15.07 -5.79
CA SER A 286 0.83 -14.61 -6.31
C SER A 286 1.02 -15.04 -7.77
N ARG A 287 1.60 -14.15 -8.57
CA ARG A 287 1.98 -14.39 -9.95
C ARG A 287 3.22 -13.56 -10.29
N LYS A 288 4.32 -14.21 -10.66
CA LYS A 288 5.63 -13.55 -10.87
C LYS A 288 6.21 -13.82 -12.26
N MET A 289 6.12 -15.06 -12.73
CA MET A 289 6.80 -15.51 -13.95
C MET A 289 5.80 -15.86 -15.06
N SER A 290 5.61 -14.97 -16.04
CA SER A 290 4.69 -15.25 -17.17
C SER A 290 5.05 -16.51 -17.98
N GLU A 291 6.35 -16.78 -18.17
CA GLU A 291 6.88 -17.91 -18.94
C GLU A 291 6.92 -19.23 -18.15
N ARG A 292 6.27 -19.27 -17.00
CA ARG A 292 6.09 -20.50 -16.22
C ARG A 292 4.62 -20.73 -15.93
N ALA A 293 4.19 -21.98 -16.00
CA ALA A 293 2.88 -22.37 -15.48
C ALA A 293 2.77 -21.94 -14.01
N PRO A 294 1.58 -21.57 -13.50
CA PRO A 294 1.40 -21.16 -12.11
C PRO A 294 2.04 -22.14 -11.12
N GLU A 295 1.94 -23.45 -11.35
CA GLU A 295 2.49 -24.53 -10.52
C GLU A 295 4.02 -24.67 -10.58
N ALA A 296 4.69 -23.90 -11.43
CA ALA A 296 6.15 -23.83 -11.56
C ALA A 296 6.69 -22.40 -11.34
N ASP A 297 5.83 -21.45 -10.99
CA ASP A 297 6.20 -20.06 -10.74
C ASP A 297 7.04 -19.92 -9.46
N ASP A 298 8.10 -19.12 -9.47
CA ASP A 298 8.96 -18.91 -8.29
C ASP A 298 8.29 -18.03 -7.22
N ARG A 299 7.33 -17.18 -7.63
CA ARG A 299 6.52 -16.31 -6.76
C ARG A 299 7.33 -15.37 -5.87
N GLY A 300 6.62 -14.48 -5.16
CA GLY A 300 7.20 -13.59 -4.16
C GLY A 300 6.54 -13.74 -2.80
N PRO A 301 7.06 -13.03 -1.79
CA PRO A 301 6.51 -13.05 -0.44
C PRO A 301 5.20 -12.24 -0.36
N PHE A 302 4.42 -12.47 0.70
CA PHE A 302 3.45 -11.46 1.14
C PHE A 302 4.16 -10.15 1.47
N ALA A 303 5.22 -10.20 2.28
CA ALA A 303 5.99 -9.04 2.69
C ALA A 303 7.47 -9.19 2.29
N LYS A 304 7.91 -8.39 1.33
CA LYS A 304 9.33 -8.18 1.03
C LYS A 304 9.86 -7.15 2.02
N ALA A 305 10.86 -7.53 2.81
CA ALA A 305 11.33 -6.68 3.88
C ALA A 305 12.81 -6.93 4.20
N GLY A 306 13.61 -5.87 4.18
CA GLY A 306 15.06 -5.97 4.29
C GLY A 306 15.73 -4.64 4.64
N ARG A 307 17.05 -4.70 4.78
CA ARG A 307 17.94 -3.55 4.91
C ARG A 307 19.12 -3.68 3.95
N THR A 308 19.83 -2.59 3.69
CA THR A 308 21.21 -2.60 3.18
C THR A 308 22.15 -2.10 4.28
N ASP A 309 23.45 -2.03 4.01
CA ASP A 309 24.41 -1.48 4.98
C ASP A 309 24.15 0.01 5.27
N GLU A 310 23.77 0.76 4.23
CA GLU A 310 23.52 2.20 4.31
C GLU A 310 22.07 2.53 4.72
N TRP A 311 21.09 1.78 4.21
CA TRP A 311 19.67 2.09 4.34
C TRP A 311 18.90 0.99 5.10
N GLY A 312 17.86 1.36 5.83
CA GLY A 312 17.07 0.43 6.64
C GLY A 312 17.24 0.64 8.15
N GLY A 313 16.94 -0.41 8.94
CA GLY A 313 17.01 -0.38 10.40
C GLY A 313 15.78 0.22 11.10
N GLY A 314 14.85 0.83 10.36
CA GLY A 314 13.56 1.25 10.89
C GLY A 314 12.69 0.06 11.27
N ARG A 315 11.91 0.21 12.35
CA ARG A 315 11.04 -0.86 12.87
C ARG A 315 9.90 -1.16 11.89
N ARG A 316 9.66 -2.44 11.65
CA ARG A 316 8.49 -2.93 10.92
C ARG A 316 7.60 -3.75 11.83
N TYR A 317 6.29 -3.59 11.69
CA TYR A 317 5.28 -4.33 12.41
C TYR A 317 4.33 -4.99 11.41
N PHE A 318 4.26 -6.32 11.41
CA PHE A 318 3.35 -7.12 10.62
C PHE A 318 2.32 -7.74 11.55
N PHE A 319 1.07 -7.29 11.51
CA PHE A 319 0.03 -7.75 12.43
C PHE A 319 -1.23 -8.22 11.71
N HIS A 320 -1.78 -9.38 12.06
CA HIS A 320 -3.08 -9.79 11.53
C HIS A 320 -3.15 -9.80 10.00
N ASN A 321 -2.06 -10.02 9.26
CA ASN A 321 -2.16 -10.15 7.80
C ASN A 321 -2.54 -11.57 7.41
N THR A 322 -3.07 -11.76 6.20
CA THR A 322 -3.43 -13.08 5.69
C THR A 322 -2.89 -13.26 4.28
N SER A 323 -2.13 -14.33 4.06
CA SER A 323 -1.95 -14.93 2.75
C SER A 323 -2.93 -16.10 2.59
N LEU A 324 -3.76 -16.06 1.55
CA LEU A 324 -4.65 -17.16 1.21
C LEU A 324 -3.80 -18.20 0.46
N GLY A 325 -3.56 -19.35 1.09
CA GLY A 325 -2.67 -20.38 0.55
C GLY A 325 -3.23 -21.11 -0.69
N GLY A 326 -2.80 -22.34 -0.88
CA GLY A 326 -3.23 -23.18 -2.00
C GLY A 326 -2.39 -23.00 -3.27
N PRO A 327 -2.83 -23.54 -4.41
CA PRO A 327 -1.99 -23.68 -5.60
C PRO A 327 -1.46 -22.37 -6.18
N GLN A 328 -2.08 -21.23 -5.88
CA GLN A 328 -1.67 -19.90 -6.34
C GLN A 328 -1.27 -18.96 -5.18
N GLY A 329 -1.12 -19.48 -3.96
CA GLY A 329 -0.73 -18.68 -2.79
C GLY A 329 0.69 -18.12 -2.91
N ALA A 330 1.04 -17.23 -1.97
CA ALA A 330 2.37 -16.61 -1.91
C ALA A 330 3.49 -17.67 -1.80
N GLY A 331 4.68 -17.29 -2.26
CA GLY A 331 5.87 -18.12 -2.07
C GLY A 331 6.31 -18.15 -0.60
N GLN A 332 6.24 -17.00 0.07
CA GLN A 332 6.69 -16.81 1.45
C GLN A 332 5.74 -15.85 2.19
N GLY A 333 5.76 -15.85 3.52
CA GLY A 333 5.06 -14.86 4.34
C GLY A 333 5.85 -13.55 4.42
N ILE A 334 6.84 -13.49 5.31
CA ILE A 334 7.78 -12.36 5.41
C ILE A 334 9.17 -12.81 5.00
N SER A 335 9.81 -12.11 4.07
CA SER A 335 11.15 -12.49 3.60
C SER A 335 12.07 -11.30 3.39
N GLY A 336 13.30 -11.44 3.88
CA GLY A 336 14.48 -10.77 3.35
C GLY A 336 15.18 -11.63 2.30
N ASN A 337 16.35 -11.19 1.84
CA ASN A 337 17.25 -12.01 1.00
C ASN A 337 18.71 -11.81 1.44
N SER A 338 19.63 -12.61 0.90
CA SER A 338 21.04 -12.58 1.33
C SER A 338 21.76 -11.24 1.11
N GLY A 339 21.30 -10.42 0.16
CA GLY A 339 21.81 -9.06 -0.04
C GLY A 339 21.05 -8.01 0.78
N GLN A 340 19.83 -8.33 1.20
CA GLN A 340 18.93 -7.46 1.93
C GLN A 340 18.25 -8.22 3.09
N PRO A 341 19.00 -8.55 4.15
CA PRO A 341 18.48 -9.39 5.23
C PRO A 341 17.34 -8.71 6.00
N LEU A 342 16.39 -9.51 6.46
CA LEU A 342 15.23 -9.04 7.22
C LEU A 342 15.67 -8.64 8.63
N THR A 343 15.57 -7.37 8.97
CA THR A 343 15.98 -6.87 10.29
C THR A 343 14.87 -6.13 10.99
N ASN A 344 15.00 -5.92 12.30
CA ASN A 344 14.14 -5.04 13.11
C ASN A 344 12.63 -5.16 12.84
N SER A 345 12.14 -6.39 12.68
CA SER A 345 10.74 -6.67 12.36
C SER A 345 10.03 -7.37 13.50
N VAL A 346 8.76 -7.03 13.71
CA VAL A 346 7.87 -7.76 14.62
C VAL A 346 6.76 -8.37 13.81
N SER A 347 6.48 -9.64 14.05
CA SER A 347 5.34 -10.34 13.48
C SER A 347 4.47 -10.88 14.61
N ARG A 348 3.16 -10.62 14.56
CA ARG A 348 2.16 -11.17 15.50
C ARG A 348 0.84 -11.44 14.80
N ASN A 349 0.23 -12.58 15.10
CA ASN A 349 -1.12 -12.93 14.68
C ASN A 349 -1.33 -12.93 13.17
N ASN A 350 -0.31 -13.18 12.36
CA ASN A 350 -0.48 -13.29 10.92
C ASN A 350 -0.77 -14.73 10.49
N LEU A 351 -1.49 -14.86 9.39
CA LEU A 351 -1.82 -16.12 8.73
C LEU A 351 -0.98 -16.27 7.46
N TRP A 352 0.14 -16.97 7.55
CA TRP A 352 1.08 -17.25 6.46
C TRP A 352 0.82 -18.61 5.82
N LEU A 353 -0.32 -18.75 5.13
CA LEU A 353 -0.56 -19.91 4.28
C LEU A 353 0.13 -19.69 2.94
N ILE A 354 1.28 -20.32 2.76
CA ILE A 354 2.07 -20.27 1.53
C ILE A 354 1.77 -21.48 0.66
N TRP A 355 2.20 -21.41 -0.59
CA TRP A 355 1.95 -22.45 -1.58
C TRP A 355 2.55 -23.82 -1.22
N LYS A 356 3.83 -23.85 -0.83
CA LYS A 356 4.58 -25.08 -0.58
C LYS A 356 5.07 -25.08 0.85
N SER A 357 4.68 -26.08 1.63
CA SER A 357 5.14 -26.24 3.01
C SER A 357 6.65 -26.44 3.15
N GLY A 358 7.32 -26.88 2.07
CA GLY A 358 8.78 -26.97 2.02
C GLY A 358 9.51 -25.63 1.84
N TRP A 359 8.81 -24.54 1.54
CA TRP A 359 9.34 -23.18 1.41
C TRP A 359 9.23 -22.42 2.73
N GLU A 360 9.87 -21.25 2.84
CA GLU A 360 9.89 -20.49 4.08
C GLU A 360 8.62 -19.63 4.25
N ALA A 361 7.88 -19.85 5.34
CA ALA A 361 6.85 -18.90 5.76
C ALA A 361 7.48 -17.61 6.29
N ILE A 362 8.60 -17.73 7.02
CA ILE A 362 9.40 -16.58 7.46
C ILE A 362 10.86 -16.87 7.13
N ASN A 363 11.53 -15.96 6.44
CA ASN A 363 12.95 -16.05 6.11
C ASN A 363 13.68 -14.76 6.46
N GLU A 364 14.54 -14.83 7.48
CA GLU A 364 15.29 -13.65 7.88
C GLU A 364 16.57 -13.41 7.06
N ALA A 365 17.02 -14.43 6.33
CA ALA A 365 18.21 -14.43 5.49
C ALA A 365 19.48 -13.89 6.20
N GLY A 366 19.68 -14.24 7.48
CA GLY A 366 20.82 -13.80 8.29
C GLY A 366 20.63 -12.44 8.98
N GLY A 367 19.43 -11.88 8.94
CA GLY A 367 19.08 -10.66 9.66
C GLY A 367 18.95 -10.84 11.17
N SER A 368 18.62 -9.75 11.86
CA SER A 368 18.60 -9.67 13.33
C SER A 368 17.72 -8.53 13.86
N GLY A 369 17.50 -8.49 15.17
CA GLY A 369 16.60 -7.54 15.82
C GLY A 369 15.11 -7.84 15.56
N ASN A 370 14.84 -9.04 15.05
CA ASN A 370 13.51 -9.53 14.76
C ASN A 370 12.85 -10.13 16.00
N ASP A 371 11.53 -10.14 15.99
CA ASP A 371 10.70 -10.72 17.04
C ASP A 371 9.45 -11.33 16.39
N PHE A 372 9.45 -12.65 16.21
CA PHE A 372 8.36 -13.39 15.56
C PHE A 372 7.69 -14.30 16.58
N ASP A 373 6.37 -14.17 16.73
CA ASP A 373 5.59 -14.98 17.66
C ASP A 373 4.09 -14.93 17.32
N TYR A 374 3.32 -15.92 17.76
CA TYR A 374 1.85 -15.99 17.56
C TYR A 374 1.38 -15.95 16.09
N ASP A 375 2.24 -16.26 15.12
CA ASP A 375 1.78 -16.42 13.73
C ASP A 375 1.28 -17.86 13.49
N LEU A 376 0.35 -18.01 12.55
CA LEU A 376 -0.05 -19.30 12.01
C LEU A 376 0.58 -19.46 10.62
N TYR A 377 1.31 -20.54 10.41
CA TYR A 377 2.04 -20.78 9.17
C TYR A 377 1.98 -22.25 8.75
N ASN A 378 2.22 -22.52 7.47
CA ASN A 378 2.34 -23.90 6.95
C ASN A 378 3.71 -24.18 6.30
N GLY A 379 4.64 -23.22 6.36
CA GLY A 379 5.99 -23.32 5.78
C GLY A 379 7.10 -23.42 6.83
N LYS A 380 8.34 -23.56 6.36
CA LYS A 380 9.54 -23.54 7.20
C LYS A 380 9.77 -22.17 7.83
N LEU A 381 10.45 -22.17 8.96
CA LEU A 381 10.99 -20.97 9.60
C LEU A 381 12.51 -20.95 9.44
N SER A 382 13.01 -20.02 8.64
CA SER A 382 14.44 -19.71 8.50
C SER A 382 14.73 -18.47 9.33
N THR A 383 14.72 -18.64 10.66
CA THR A 383 14.78 -17.58 11.67
C THR A 383 15.74 -17.95 12.81
N TYR A 384 15.96 -17.02 13.73
CA TYR A 384 16.69 -17.29 14.97
C TYR A 384 16.02 -18.40 15.79
N ARG A 385 16.82 -19.10 16.58
CA ARG A 385 16.35 -20.20 17.43
C ARG A 385 15.35 -19.68 18.47
N GLY A 386 14.16 -20.27 18.51
CA GLY A 386 13.11 -19.93 19.47
C GLY A 386 12.13 -18.87 18.99
N ALA A 387 12.22 -18.41 17.74
CA ALA A 387 11.12 -17.69 17.09
C ALA A 387 9.84 -18.55 17.07
N GLU A 388 8.67 -17.90 17.01
CA GLU A 388 7.36 -18.55 16.98
C GLU A 388 7.11 -19.50 18.17
N GLN A 389 7.51 -19.08 19.38
CA GLN A 389 7.32 -19.87 20.60
C GLN A 389 5.84 -20.25 20.84
N HIS A 390 4.91 -19.36 20.46
CA HIS A 390 3.46 -19.54 20.53
C HIS A 390 2.82 -19.64 19.14
N GLY A 391 3.63 -19.80 18.08
CA GLY A 391 3.15 -19.97 16.73
C GLY A 391 2.40 -21.29 16.52
N ILE A 392 1.60 -21.34 15.45
CA ILE A 392 0.78 -22.50 15.10
C ILE A 392 1.17 -22.98 13.70
N GLU A 393 1.84 -24.14 13.63
CA GLU A 393 2.08 -24.80 12.35
C GLU A 393 0.81 -25.55 11.90
N SER A 394 0.12 -25.02 10.91
CA SER A 394 -1.09 -25.63 10.35
C SER A 394 -1.40 -25.12 8.94
N GLU A 395 -1.98 -25.98 8.11
CA GLU A 395 -2.57 -25.59 6.83
C GLU A 395 -4.02 -25.08 6.99
N LYS A 396 -4.61 -25.23 8.17
CA LYS A 396 -6.01 -24.90 8.43
C LYS A 396 -6.13 -23.53 9.07
N ALA A 397 -6.68 -22.56 8.32
CA ALA A 397 -6.90 -21.19 8.82
C ALA A 397 -7.70 -21.15 10.13
N ASN A 398 -8.67 -22.06 10.31
CA ASN A 398 -9.48 -22.11 11.53
C ASN A 398 -8.72 -22.57 12.79
N ALA A 399 -7.47 -23.02 12.68
CA ALA A 399 -6.62 -23.27 13.84
C ALA A 399 -6.20 -21.96 14.55
N GLY A 400 -6.38 -20.81 13.89
CA GLY A 400 -6.05 -19.48 14.40
C GLY A 400 -7.17 -18.79 15.18
N VAL A 401 -8.36 -19.39 15.29
CA VAL A 401 -9.52 -18.79 15.96
C VAL A 401 -9.31 -18.77 17.48
N ASP A 402 -9.48 -17.62 18.12
CA ASP A 402 -9.22 -17.39 19.54
C ASP A 402 -7.78 -17.73 19.98
N ARG A 403 -6.79 -17.60 19.09
CA ARG A 403 -5.39 -18.01 19.36
C ARG A 403 -4.36 -16.89 19.26
N GLY A 404 -4.73 -15.71 18.79
CA GLY A 404 -3.84 -14.57 18.69
C GLY A 404 -3.55 -13.93 20.05
N VAL A 405 -2.44 -13.21 20.12
CA VAL A 405 -2.10 -12.38 21.28
C VAL A 405 -2.83 -11.04 21.22
N ARG A 406 -3.22 -10.50 22.37
CA ARG A 406 -3.71 -9.12 22.43
C ARG A 406 -2.57 -8.13 22.09
N ILE A 407 -2.79 -7.31 21.08
CA ILE A 407 -1.92 -6.22 20.65
C ILE A 407 -2.68 -4.92 20.91
N PRO A 408 -2.44 -4.24 22.04
CA PRO A 408 -3.14 -3.01 22.37
C PRO A 408 -3.13 -2.04 21.19
N ASN A 409 -4.23 -1.32 20.98
CA ASN A 409 -4.48 -0.40 19.87
C ASN A 409 -4.85 -1.07 18.52
N PHE A 410 -4.46 -2.32 18.25
CA PHE A 410 -4.64 -2.99 16.95
C PHE A 410 -5.76 -4.01 16.89
N ASN A 411 -6.06 -4.66 18.01
CA ASN A 411 -7.10 -5.70 18.08
C ASN A 411 -7.96 -5.60 19.34
N ASP A 412 -8.17 -4.39 19.89
CA ASP A 412 -8.91 -4.21 21.14
C ASP A 412 -10.39 -4.66 21.08
N ASN A 413 -10.97 -4.72 19.88
CA ASN A 413 -12.38 -5.07 19.64
C ASN A 413 -12.56 -6.53 19.16
N TYR A 414 -11.67 -7.44 19.56
CA TYR A 414 -11.79 -8.85 19.21
C TYR A 414 -13.05 -9.50 19.82
N VAL A 415 -13.48 -10.62 19.27
CA VAL A 415 -14.66 -11.35 19.74
C VAL A 415 -14.22 -12.73 20.20
N GLY A 416 -14.69 -13.16 21.37
CA GLY A 416 -14.37 -14.49 21.91
C GLY A 416 -13.35 -14.44 23.05
N ALA A 417 -12.55 -15.48 23.18
CA ALA A 417 -11.57 -15.65 24.25
C ALA A 417 -10.26 -14.90 23.98
N ALA A 418 -9.86 -14.75 22.71
CA ALA A 418 -8.68 -14.00 22.29
C ALA A 418 -8.83 -13.51 20.84
N PRO A 419 -8.01 -12.57 20.35
CA PRO A 419 -8.02 -12.19 18.94
C PRO A 419 -7.79 -13.36 17.99
N ASP A 420 -8.40 -13.32 16.82
CA ASP A 420 -8.13 -14.31 15.77
C ASP A 420 -6.81 -14.03 15.05
N ILE A 421 -6.08 -15.09 14.68
CA ILE A 421 -4.92 -14.98 13.79
C ILE A 421 -5.39 -14.74 12.34
N GLY A 422 -4.82 -13.72 11.69
CA GLY A 422 -5.18 -13.30 10.34
C GLY A 422 -5.99 -12.01 10.30
N ALA A 423 -6.37 -11.59 9.08
CA ALA A 423 -6.96 -10.29 8.80
C ALA A 423 -8.42 -10.16 9.24
N GLN A 424 -9.19 -11.25 9.11
CA GLN A 424 -10.59 -11.30 9.47
C GLN A 424 -10.74 -11.84 10.90
N GLU A 425 -11.48 -11.11 11.72
CA GLU A 425 -11.96 -11.58 13.02
C GLU A 425 -13.30 -12.30 12.81
N ASN A 426 -13.46 -13.52 13.33
CA ASN A 426 -14.71 -14.25 13.24
C ASN A 426 -15.81 -13.55 14.04
N GLY A 427 -17.02 -13.54 13.49
CA GLY A 427 -18.17 -12.85 14.09
C GLY A 427 -18.14 -11.32 13.94
N ALA A 428 -17.04 -10.74 13.45
CA ALA A 428 -17.01 -9.33 13.09
C ALA A 428 -17.51 -9.09 11.65
N VAL A 429 -17.70 -7.81 11.29
CA VAL A 429 -18.10 -7.43 9.92
C VAL A 429 -17.04 -7.94 8.92
N ALA A 430 -17.52 -8.50 7.80
CA ALA A 430 -16.64 -8.98 6.75
C ALA A 430 -15.81 -7.82 6.17
N LEU A 431 -14.50 -8.07 5.96
CA LEU A 431 -13.63 -7.13 5.29
C LEU A 431 -14.17 -6.81 3.89
N ARG A 432 -14.16 -5.53 3.53
CA ARG A 432 -14.47 -5.03 2.19
C ARG A 432 -13.25 -4.32 1.63
N PHE A 433 -13.16 -4.27 0.31
CA PHE A 433 -12.01 -3.73 -0.41
C PHE A 433 -12.45 -2.93 -1.63
N GLY A 434 -11.57 -2.06 -2.13
CA GLY A 434 -11.85 -1.23 -3.30
C GLY A 434 -13.02 -0.30 -3.07
N LEU A 435 -13.86 -0.13 -4.08
CA LEU A 435 -14.96 0.84 -4.03
C LEU A 435 -16.04 0.47 -3.01
N ASP A 436 -16.34 -0.83 -2.84
CA ASP A 436 -17.30 -1.32 -1.85
C ASP A 436 -16.87 -0.95 -0.41
N ALA A 437 -15.56 -0.96 -0.12
CA ALA A 437 -15.05 -0.45 1.16
C ALA A 437 -15.36 1.04 1.34
N GLY A 438 -15.22 1.84 0.29
CA GLY A 438 -15.49 3.28 0.31
C GLY A 438 -16.97 3.64 0.40
N GLU A 439 -17.86 2.85 -0.20
CA GLU A 439 -19.32 3.05 -0.15
C GLU A 439 -19.90 2.71 1.21
N SER A 440 -19.40 1.64 1.82
CA SER A 440 -19.93 1.16 3.10
C SER A 440 -19.71 2.15 4.25
N ARG A 441 -18.69 3.01 4.18
CA ARG A 441 -18.16 3.92 5.23
C ARG A 441 -17.86 3.28 6.61
N ASP A 442 -18.40 2.09 6.85
CA ASP A 442 -18.33 1.29 8.04
C ASP A 442 -17.30 0.16 7.90
N ALA A 443 -17.02 -0.37 6.70
CA ALA A 443 -16.31 -1.65 6.57
C ALA A 443 -14.77 -1.60 6.61
N ALA A 444 -14.15 -0.44 6.43
CA ALA A 444 -12.69 -0.30 6.64
C ALA A 444 -12.31 -0.25 8.13
N THR A 445 -13.34 -0.33 8.97
CA THR A 445 -13.25 -0.21 10.39
C THR A 445 -14.11 -1.28 11.02
N LEU A 446 -13.46 -2.23 11.69
CA LEU A 446 -14.06 -3.01 12.77
C LEU A 446 -14.39 -2.05 13.95
N ARG A 447 -15.21 -1.02 13.68
CA ARG A 447 -15.61 0.08 14.56
C ARG A 447 -16.84 -0.38 15.34
N THR A 448 -16.63 -1.31 16.24
CA THR A 448 -17.60 -1.62 17.30
C THR A 448 -16.97 -1.35 18.66
N ALA A 449 -16.53 -0.11 18.86
CA ALA A 449 -16.48 0.59 20.16
C ALA A 449 -15.80 1.96 19.98
N ARG A 450 -16.36 3.01 20.60
CA ARG A 450 -15.60 4.25 20.79
C ARG A 450 -14.40 3.92 21.68
N LYS A 451 -13.18 4.17 21.21
CA LYS A 451 -12.03 4.31 22.12
C LYS A 451 -12.37 5.48 23.06
N GLN A 452 -12.55 5.17 24.35
CA GLN A 452 -12.68 6.19 25.40
C GLN A 452 -11.35 6.88 25.64
#